data_AF-A0A916HDU5-F1
#
_entry.id   AF-A0A916HDU5-F1
#
_cell.length_a   1.000
_cell.length_b   1.000
_cell.length_c   1.000
_cell.angle_alpha   90.00
_cell.angle_beta   90.00
_cell.angle_gamma   90.00
#
_symmetry.space_group_name_H-M   'P 1'
#
loop_
_entity.id
_entity.type
_entity.pdbx_description
1 polymer ?
#
loop_
_entity_poly.entity_id
_entity_poly.type
_entity_poly.pdbx_seq_one_letter_code
_entity_poly.pdbx_strand_id
1 'polypeptide(L)'
;MLPTEPSTSELPLTTSFTLLNIEAALRPKDPVACMQCPIAIWQLSGHTLKCYCRILYTFVWETHEPGKITICDGPAMAAAQAQEKANS
;
A
#
# COMPACT_ATOMS: atom_id res chain seq x y z
N MET A 1 -0.64 32.98 -24.82
CA MET A 1 -1.17 32.33 -23.60
C MET A 1 -0.05 31.48 -23.03
N LEU A 2 0.35 31.72 -21.78
CA LEU A 2 1.37 30.94 -21.06
C LEU A 2 0.82 29.55 -20.68
N PRO A 3 1.70 28.56 -20.45
CA PRO A 3 1.34 27.14 -20.44
C PRO A 3 0.58 26.72 -19.18
N THR A 4 -0.45 25.88 -19.36
CA THR A 4 -1.11 25.12 -18.30
C THR A 4 -0.12 24.14 -17.67
N GLU A 5 0.22 24.36 -16.40
CA GLU A 5 1.05 23.46 -15.61
C GLU A 5 0.41 22.07 -15.52
N PRO A 6 1.18 20.96 -15.64
CA PRO A 6 0.65 19.64 -15.36
C PRO A 6 0.47 19.50 -13.83
N SER A 7 -0.78 19.72 -13.41
CA SER A 7 -1.53 18.95 -12.41
C SER A 7 -0.71 18.25 -11.33
N THR A 8 -0.86 18.74 -10.10
CA THR A 8 -0.52 18.09 -8.83
C THR A 8 -0.74 16.57 -8.93
N SER A 9 0.36 15.82 -8.94
CA SER A 9 0.34 14.36 -8.96
C SER A 9 -0.46 13.85 -7.76
N GLU A 10 -1.68 13.36 -7.99
CA GLU A 10 -2.44 12.62 -6.98
C GLU A 10 -1.66 11.35 -6.64
N LEU A 11 -0.91 11.40 -5.54
CA LEU A 11 -0.30 10.19 -4.98
C LEU A 11 -1.41 9.18 -4.71
N PRO A 12 -1.21 7.88 -4.98
CA PRO A 12 -2.26 6.88 -4.77
C PRO A 12 -2.74 6.92 -3.32
N LEU A 13 -4.05 7.01 -3.13
CA LEU A 13 -4.67 7.03 -1.80
C LEU A 13 -4.24 5.77 -1.02
N THR A 14 -3.55 5.96 0.10
CA THR A 14 -3.04 4.89 0.96
C THR A 14 -3.64 5.01 2.36
N THR A 15 -3.96 3.87 2.97
CA THR A 15 -4.41 3.78 4.37
C THR A 15 -3.27 3.37 5.31
N SER A 16 -2.08 3.10 4.78
CA SER A 16 -0.93 2.66 5.56
C SER A 16 -0.23 3.81 6.28
N PHE A 17 -0.13 3.72 7.61
CA PHE A 17 0.67 4.66 8.42
C PHE A 17 2.11 4.80 7.93
N THR A 18 2.79 3.69 7.62
CA THR A 18 4.17 3.71 7.15
C THR A 18 4.30 4.49 5.85
N LEU A 19 3.44 4.20 4.85
CA LEU A 19 3.51 4.89 3.55
C LEU A 19 3.21 6.40 3.67
N LEU A 20 2.38 6.80 4.63
CA LEU A 20 2.09 8.21 4.90
C LEU A 20 3.28 8.96 5.55
N ASN A 21 4.12 8.26 6.31
CA ASN A 21 5.21 8.84 7.11
C ASN A 21 6.62 8.70 6.50
N ILE A 22 6.76 8.10 5.32
CA ILE A 22 8.03 8.02 4.59
C ILE A 22 8.11 9.06 3.47
N GLU A 23 9.33 9.37 3.04
CA GLU A 23 9.60 10.23 1.89
C GLU A 23 8.88 9.73 0.63
N ALA A 24 8.32 10.65 -0.15
CA ALA A 24 7.57 10.32 -1.37
C ALA A 24 8.41 9.52 -2.38
N ALA A 25 9.72 9.77 -2.44
CA ALA A 25 10.65 9.07 -3.32
C ALA A 25 10.81 7.57 -3.00
N LEU A 26 10.54 7.16 -1.76
CA LEU A 26 10.65 5.78 -1.30
C LEU A 26 9.34 5.00 -1.42
N ARG A 27 8.23 5.66 -1.78
CA ARG A 27 6.92 5.03 -1.90
C ARG A 27 6.83 4.20 -3.19
N PRO A 28 5.92 3.20 -3.23
CA PRO A 28 5.54 2.58 -4.50
C PRO A 28 5.08 3.66 -5.49
N LYS A 29 5.66 3.64 -6.70
CA LYS A 29 5.29 4.56 -7.78
C LYS A 29 4.05 4.09 -8.53
N ASP A 30 3.91 2.78 -8.66
CA ASP A 30 2.73 2.15 -9.24
C ASP A 30 1.73 1.80 -8.13
N PRO A 31 0.41 1.92 -8.40
CA PRO A 31 -0.61 1.52 -7.45
C PRO A 31 -0.54 0.00 -7.20
N VAL A 32 -0.45 -0.38 -5.93
CA VAL A 32 -0.51 -1.78 -5.50
C VAL A 32 -1.61 -1.96 -4.46
N ALA A 33 -2.29 -3.10 -4.50
CA ALA A 33 -3.44 -3.40 -3.63
C ALA A 33 -3.09 -3.24 -2.13
N CYS A 34 -1.85 -3.55 -1.77
CA CYS A 34 -1.36 -3.47 -0.40
C CYS A 34 -1.28 -2.03 0.15
N MET A 35 -1.37 -0.98 -0.67
CA MET A 35 -1.42 0.40 -0.18
C MET A 35 -2.73 0.71 0.57
N GLN A 36 -3.81 0.00 0.25
CA GLN A 36 -5.13 0.20 0.85
C GLN A 36 -5.55 -0.96 1.77
N CYS A 37 -4.73 -2.00 1.84
CA CYS A 37 -5.02 -3.18 2.64
C CYS A 37 -4.73 -2.91 4.13
N PRO A 38 -5.74 -2.93 5.02
CA PRO A 38 -5.55 -2.63 6.45
C PRO A 38 -4.70 -3.68 7.18
N ILE A 39 -4.44 -4.81 6.53
CA ILE A 39 -3.68 -5.92 7.10
C ILE A 39 -2.33 -6.16 6.40
N ALA A 40 -1.97 -5.34 5.43
CA ALA A 40 -0.62 -5.28 4.89
C ALA A 40 0.32 -4.57 5.87
N ILE A 41 1.52 -5.13 6.04
CA ILE A 41 2.55 -4.54 6.90
C ILE A 41 3.65 -3.96 6.03
N TRP A 42 3.65 -2.63 5.93
CA TRP A 42 4.71 -1.87 5.30
C TRP A 42 5.79 -1.52 6.32
N GLN A 43 7.05 -1.79 5.98
CA GLN A 43 8.20 -1.51 6.83
C GLN A 43 9.33 -0.87 6.01
N LEU A 44 9.94 0.19 6.54
CA LEU A 44 11.11 0.82 5.97
C LEU A 44 12.33 0.48 6.83
N SER A 45 13.38 -0.05 6.22
CA SER A 45 14.68 -0.31 6.86
C SER A 45 15.77 0.38 6.04
N GLY A 46 16.31 1.48 6.55
CA GLY A 46 17.17 2.36 5.77
C GLY A 46 16.40 2.95 4.58
N HIS A 47 16.84 2.65 3.36
CA HIS A 47 16.15 3.04 2.11
C HIS A 47 15.37 1.88 1.47
N THR A 48 15.28 0.74 2.14
CA THR A 48 14.58 -0.44 1.63
C THR A 48 13.20 -0.53 2.26
N LEU A 49 12.18 -0.19 1.48
CA LEU A 49 10.78 -0.42 1.80
C LEU A 49 10.39 -1.85 1.42
N LYS A 50 9.65 -2.54 2.30
CA LYS A 50 9.10 -3.88 2.10
C LYS A 50 7.63 -3.95 2.53
N CYS A 51 6.86 -4.83 1.90
CA CYS A 51 5.48 -5.15 2.29
C CYS A 51 5.33 -6.65 2.58
N TYR A 52 4.96 -6.98 3.81
CA TYR A 52 4.55 -8.33 4.20
C TYR A 52 3.02 -8.44 4.18
N CYS A 53 2.49 -9.40 3.42
CA CYS A 53 1.07 -9.67 3.36
C CYS A 53 0.68 -10.74 4.39
N ARG A 54 -0.17 -10.40 5.35
CA ARG A 54 -0.64 -11.35 6.38
C ARG A 54 -1.63 -12.39 5.86
N ILE A 55 -2.30 -12.16 4.74
CA ILE A 55 -3.20 -13.15 4.11
C ILE A 55 -2.40 -14.21 3.36
N LEU A 56 -1.39 -13.78 2.60
CA LEU A 56 -0.56 -14.67 1.78
C LEU A 56 0.66 -15.21 2.53
N TYR A 57 0.89 -14.74 3.76
CA TYR A 57 2.02 -15.10 4.61
C TYR A 57 3.40 -14.91 3.95
N THR A 58 3.53 -13.94 3.04
CA THR A 58 4.76 -13.71 2.27
C THR A 58 5.04 -12.23 2.04
N PHE A 59 6.29 -11.92 1.69
CA PHE A 59 6.65 -10.61 1.14
C PHE A 59 6.14 -10.51 -0.30
N VAL A 60 5.39 -9.45 -0.57
CA VAL A 60 4.73 -9.23 -1.87
C VAL A 60 5.24 -7.99 -2.59
N TRP A 61 6.11 -7.22 -1.93
CA TRP A 61 6.72 -6.02 -2.50
C TRP A 61 8.02 -5.69 -1.77
N GLU A 62 9.06 -5.31 -2.51
CA GLU A 62 10.31 -4.75 -1.99
C GLU A 62 10.84 -3.66 -2.95
N THR A 63 11.63 -2.71 -2.44
CA THR A 63 12.19 -1.61 -3.26
C THR A 63 13.02 -2.10 -4.44
N HIS A 64 13.80 -3.17 -4.26
CA HIS A 64 14.64 -3.75 -5.31
C HIS A 64 13.93 -4.82 -6.14
N GLU A 65 12.78 -5.29 -5.67
CA GLU A 65 11.93 -6.27 -6.35
C GLU A 65 10.46 -5.88 -6.15
N PRO A 66 9.99 -4.83 -6.84
CA PRO A 66 8.63 -4.34 -6.66
C PRO A 66 7.65 -5.35 -7.23
N GLY A 67 6.96 -6.08 -6.36
CA GLY A 67 5.89 -6.99 -6.74
C GLY A 67 4.68 -6.24 -7.30
N LYS A 68 3.94 -6.87 -8.22
CA LYS A 68 2.87 -6.23 -9.00
C LYS A 68 1.48 -6.75 -8.66
N ILE A 69 1.15 -6.90 -7.38
CA ILE A 69 -0.23 -7.22 -6.97
C ILE A 69 -1.05 -5.93 -7.00
N THR A 70 -1.76 -5.70 -8.10
CA THR A 70 -2.62 -4.52 -8.28
C THR A 70 -4.04 -4.74 -7.77
N ILE A 71 -4.51 -6.00 -7.74
CA ILE A 71 -5.86 -6.40 -7.27
C ILE A 71 -5.72 -7.61 -6.33
N CYS A 72 -6.44 -7.61 -5.21
CA CYS A 72 -6.39 -8.67 -4.19
C CYS A 72 -7.68 -8.68 -3.35
N ASP A 73 -8.15 -9.86 -2.94
CA ASP A 73 -9.32 -10.02 -2.06
C ASP A 73 -9.03 -9.72 -0.58
N GLY A 74 -7.75 -9.64 -0.20
CA GLY A 74 -7.32 -9.46 1.18
C GLY A 74 -7.98 -8.30 1.92
N PRO A 75 -8.10 -7.08 1.34
CA PRO A 75 -8.81 -5.97 1.97
C PRO A 75 -10.29 -6.28 2.27
N ALA A 76 -11.00 -6.91 1.33
CA ALA A 76 -12.40 -7.25 1.49
C ALA A 76 -12.60 -8.33 2.56
N MET A 77 -11.73 -9.36 2.56
CA MET A 77 -11.72 -10.40 3.60
C MET A 77 -11.48 -9.82 4.99
N ALA A 78 -10.53 -8.88 5.11
CA ALA A 78 -10.23 -8.22 6.38
C ALA A 78 -11.42 -7.42 6.91
N ALA A 79 -12.12 -6.71 6.03
CA ALA A 79 -13.31 -5.95 6.38
C ALA A 79 -14.46 -6.86 6.84
N ALA A 80 -14.72 -7.96 6.12
CA ALA A 80 -15.74 -8.94 6.49
C ALA A 80 -15.48 -9.54 7.88
N GLN A 81 -14.24 -9.95 8.17
CA GLN A 81 -13.87 -10.51 9.48
C GLN A 81 -14.02 -9.50 10.63
N ALA A 82 -13.76 -8.21 10.38
CA ALA A 82 -13.94 -7.18 11.39
C ALA A 82 -15.43 -6.98 11.74
N GLN A 83 -16.31 -7.08 10.74
CA GLN A 83 -17.77 -6.97 10.93
C GLN A 83 -18.33 -8.17 11.69
N GLU A 84 -17.91 -9.39 11.35
CA GLU A 84 -18.34 -10.61 12.05
C GLU A 84 -18.03 -10.55 13.54
N LYS A 85 -16.82 -10.10 13.91
CA LYS A 85 -16.40 -9.93 15.31
C LYS A 85 -17.15 -8.83 16.04
N ALA A 86 -17.53 -7.76 15.36
CA ALA A 86 -18.29 -6.66 15.96
C ALA A 86 -19.75 -7.05 16.25
N ASN A 87 -20.25 -8.09 15.57
CA ASN A 87 -21.63 -8.58 15.69
C ASN A 87 -21.74 -9.89 16.49
N SER A 88 -20.64 -10.35 17.09
CA SER A 88 -20.56 -11.51 17.99
C SER A 88 -20.44 -11.06 19.44
#